data_AF-A0A7Y3XWH4-F1
#
_entry.id   AF-A0A7Y3XWH4-F1
#
_cell.length_a   1.000
_cell.length_b   1.000
_cell.length_c   1.000
_cell.angle_alpha   90.00
_cell.angle_beta   90.00
_cell.angle_gamma   90.00
#
_symmetry.space_group_name_H-M   'P 1'
#
loop_
_entity.id
_entity.type
_entity.pdbx_description
1 polymer ?
#
loop_
_entity_poly.entity_id
_entity_poly.type
_entity_poly.pdbx_seq_one_letter_code
_entity_poly.pdbx_strand_id
1 'polypeptide(L)'
;MKGFLLGIIFLFSIFNGIFAAGLKAYFSYATFYSPANGPYIETYLSVNGESIHYTKTKEGSYQGSLEITLLFKNGDEIKNFKKYNLLSPVVADTSLPKKNFLDLQRISLVNGTYEFEIIIKDNNSSEKPFKSVQLLEIDFSANTMQISEIEFFESMQKSAEKSMISKNGYDIVPFVSNYYPASIDKIGFYAEIYNSSKVLGADQKYLVNYYIESFETSLPFANYKAFSRQTTNEVNVVLNYFNITELPTGNYNLVIEARNRDNDLLVSKKVFFQRNNPQYQPILTAENIEKTFVENYSNRDTLWENICSLEPISTGMEISFARNQLKNGDLKTMKQFFLNFWLTRNETNPEEEWKKYKTSVEKVNKVYGTSIRKGYETDRGRTFLKYGEPNTISKQYNEPSAYPYEIWHYYKIKNFSNKRFIFYNTDLVSNDFELLHSDMVGEINDPNWKMKLHKRNHQLRDPYENDPVDHFGGRSDDFFKNPR
;
A
#
# COMPACT_ATOMS: atom_id res chain seq x y z
N MET A 1 -22.25 55.23 -46.92
CA MET A 1 -21.25 56.20 -46.43
C MET A 1 -20.57 55.59 -45.22
N LYS A 2 -19.24 55.34 -45.30
CA LYS A 2 -18.28 55.02 -44.20
C LYS A 2 -18.69 53.84 -43.28
N GLY A 3 -18.09 52.65 -43.29
CA GLY A 3 -16.67 52.29 -43.42
C GLY A 3 -16.20 51.74 -42.08
N PHE A 4 -15.78 50.46 -42.03
CA PHE A 4 -14.58 49.95 -41.36
C PHE A 4 -14.53 48.42 -41.48
N LEU A 5 -13.53 47.90 -42.21
CA LEU A 5 -13.12 46.50 -42.15
C LEU A 5 -12.65 46.20 -40.73
N LEU A 6 -13.27 45.23 -40.04
CA LEU A 6 -12.63 44.55 -38.91
C LEU A 6 -11.98 43.28 -39.44
N GLY A 7 -10.66 43.33 -39.61
CA GLY A 7 -9.85 42.14 -39.88
C GLY A 7 -9.88 41.21 -38.66
N ILE A 8 -10.41 40.00 -38.84
CA ILE A 8 -10.29 38.91 -37.88
C ILE A 8 -8.85 38.38 -37.99
N ILE A 9 -7.99 38.84 -37.10
CA ILE A 9 -6.67 38.23 -36.88
C ILE A 9 -6.91 36.96 -36.06
N PHE A 10 -6.92 35.83 -36.75
CA PHE A 10 -6.82 34.50 -36.14
C PHE A 10 -5.39 34.35 -35.62
N LEU A 11 -5.19 34.64 -34.32
CA LEU A 11 -3.92 34.35 -33.65
C LEU A 11 -3.86 32.85 -33.36
N PHE A 12 -3.43 32.07 -34.35
CA PHE A 12 -2.99 30.69 -34.14
C PHE A 12 -1.73 30.72 -33.28
N SER A 13 -1.88 30.65 -31.96
CA SER A 13 -0.78 30.28 -31.08
C SER A 13 -0.49 28.80 -31.30
N ILE A 14 0.49 28.52 -32.15
CA ILE A 14 1.13 27.21 -32.25
C ILE A 14 1.86 27.00 -30.92
N PHE A 15 1.22 26.32 -29.98
CA PHE A 15 1.94 25.69 -28.88
C PHE A 15 2.82 24.58 -29.48
N ASN A 16 4.05 24.93 -29.85
CA ASN A 16 5.13 23.95 -29.96
C ASN A 16 5.45 23.49 -28.53
N GLY A 17 4.63 22.58 -28.00
CA GLY A 17 5.00 21.77 -26.87
C GLY A 17 6.10 20.82 -27.33
N ILE A 18 7.36 21.25 -27.21
CA ILE A 18 8.49 20.31 -27.17
C ILE A 18 8.31 19.55 -25.86
N PHE A 19 7.56 18.44 -25.92
CA PHE A 19 7.65 17.42 -24.88
C PHE A 19 9.03 16.80 -25.02
N ALA A 20 10.01 17.31 -24.28
CA ALA A 20 11.17 16.52 -23.94
C ALA A 20 10.65 15.36 -23.07
N ALA A 21 10.29 14.25 -23.71
CA ALA A 21 9.91 13.04 -23.01
C ALA A 21 11.18 12.47 -22.39
N GLY A 22 11.39 12.76 -21.10
CA GLY A 22 12.46 12.14 -20.33
C GLY A 22 12.32 10.61 -20.33
N LEU A 23 13.43 9.91 -20.05
CA LEU A 23 13.49 8.46 -19.96
C LEU A 23 12.39 7.93 -19.02
N LYS A 24 11.60 6.96 -19.51
CA LYS A 24 10.57 6.27 -18.74
C LYS A 24 10.97 4.81 -18.55
N ALA A 25 11.25 4.45 -17.31
CA ALA A 25 11.55 3.08 -16.93
C ALA A 25 10.85 2.73 -15.60
N TYR A 26 10.48 1.46 -15.46
CA TYR A 26 9.96 0.88 -14.23
C TYR A 26 11.01 -0.07 -13.67
N PHE A 27 11.22 0.02 -12.36
CA PHE A 27 12.20 -0.80 -11.67
C PHE A 27 11.54 -1.50 -10.49
N SER A 28 11.84 -2.78 -10.33
CA SER A 28 11.47 -3.59 -9.18
C SER A 28 12.62 -4.54 -8.83
N TYR A 29 12.58 -5.15 -7.65
CA TYR A 29 13.52 -6.19 -7.26
C TYR A 29 12.83 -7.25 -6.41
N ALA A 30 13.47 -8.41 -6.31
CA ALA A 30 13.14 -9.44 -5.35
C ALA A 30 14.42 -10.09 -4.80
N THR A 31 14.44 -10.38 -3.51
CA THR A 31 15.52 -11.08 -2.83
C THR A 31 15.23 -12.58 -2.71
N PHE A 32 16.26 -13.37 -2.97
CA PHE A 32 16.20 -14.84 -2.99
C PHE A 32 17.43 -15.44 -2.32
N TYR A 33 17.35 -16.73 -2.01
CA TYR A 33 18.44 -17.50 -1.43
C TYR A 33 18.74 -18.74 -2.27
N SER A 34 19.99 -18.88 -2.68
CA SER A 34 20.49 -20.11 -3.31
C SER A 34 21.16 -20.98 -2.26
N PRO A 35 20.74 -22.24 -2.04
CA PRO A 35 21.44 -23.16 -1.15
C PRO A 35 22.94 -23.32 -1.43
N ALA A 36 23.32 -23.25 -2.72
CA ALA A 36 24.71 -23.40 -3.15
C ALA A 36 25.52 -22.09 -3.07
N ASN A 37 24.90 -20.94 -3.37
CA ASN A 37 25.61 -19.67 -3.60
C ASN A 37 25.27 -18.57 -2.58
N GLY A 38 24.36 -18.86 -1.65
CA GLY A 38 23.89 -17.90 -0.65
C GLY A 38 22.85 -16.90 -1.19
N PRO A 39 22.61 -15.81 -0.46
CA PRO A 39 21.64 -14.79 -0.81
C PRO A 39 22.03 -13.98 -2.05
N TYR A 40 21.01 -13.56 -2.80
CA TYR A 40 21.17 -12.69 -3.95
C TYR A 40 19.93 -11.83 -4.17
N ILE A 41 20.13 -10.71 -4.86
CA ILE A 41 19.04 -9.87 -5.36
C ILE A 41 18.85 -10.12 -6.85
N GLU A 42 17.59 -10.17 -7.26
CA GLU A 42 17.19 -10.12 -8.65
C GLU A 42 16.53 -8.77 -8.94
N THR A 43 17.02 -8.05 -9.94
CA THR A 43 16.50 -6.74 -10.33
C THR A 43 15.79 -6.82 -11.66
N TYR A 44 14.66 -6.13 -11.78
CA TYR A 44 13.82 -6.09 -12.98
C TYR A 44 13.71 -4.66 -13.47
N LEU A 45 14.14 -4.39 -14.70
CA LEU A 45 14.08 -3.07 -15.32
C LEU A 45 13.28 -3.16 -16.62
N SER A 46 12.11 -2.53 -16.67
CA SER A 46 11.30 -2.40 -17.88
C SER A 46 11.42 -0.99 -18.43
N VAL A 47 11.98 -0.87 -19.64
CA VAL A 47 12.20 0.43 -20.29
C VAL A 47 11.15 0.67 -21.37
N ASN A 48 10.58 1.87 -21.39
CA ASN A 48 9.72 2.31 -22.48
C ASN A 48 10.58 2.67 -23.70
N GLY A 49 10.46 1.89 -24.77
CA GLY A 49 11.25 2.08 -26.00
C GLY A 49 11.00 3.42 -26.69
N GLU A 50 9.85 4.07 -26.47
CA GLU A 50 9.58 5.41 -27.02
C GLU A 50 10.31 6.53 -26.31
N SER A 51 10.87 6.26 -25.12
CA SER A 51 11.49 7.28 -24.26
C SER A 51 13.01 7.37 -24.35
N ILE A 52 13.63 6.59 -25.25
CA ILE A 52 15.10 6.54 -25.41
C ILE A 52 15.55 7.13 -26.74
N HIS A 53 16.79 7.61 -26.78
CA HIS A 53 17.39 8.16 -27.97
C HIS A 53 18.08 7.06 -28.79
N TYR A 54 17.70 6.97 -30.07
CA TYR A 54 18.22 5.99 -31.00
C TYR A 54 19.31 6.59 -31.88
N THR A 55 20.41 5.86 -32.05
CA THR A 55 21.50 6.23 -32.96
C THR A 55 21.62 5.21 -34.08
N LYS A 56 22.03 5.69 -35.27
CA LYS A 56 22.25 4.83 -36.42
C LYS A 56 23.46 3.92 -36.19
N THR A 57 23.24 2.63 -36.30
CA THR A 57 24.26 1.57 -36.24
C THR A 57 25.07 1.53 -37.54
N LYS A 58 26.22 0.82 -37.51
CA LYS A 58 27.07 0.62 -38.70
C LYS A 58 26.34 -0.08 -39.85
N GLU A 59 25.33 -0.89 -39.53
CA GLU A 59 24.53 -1.66 -40.49
C GLU A 59 23.35 -0.86 -41.06
N GLY A 60 23.19 0.41 -40.65
CA GLY A 60 22.16 1.31 -41.14
C GLY A 60 20.84 1.28 -40.37
N SER A 61 20.62 0.29 -39.51
CA SER A 61 19.52 0.25 -38.54
C SER A 61 19.76 1.19 -37.36
N TYR A 62 18.82 1.32 -36.43
CA TYR A 62 18.92 2.18 -35.25
C TYR A 62 18.83 1.38 -33.97
N GLN A 63 19.57 1.80 -32.95
CA GLN A 63 19.55 1.17 -31.62
C GLN A 63 19.76 2.22 -30.52
N GLY A 64 19.05 2.08 -29.41
CA GLY A 64 19.26 2.86 -28.19
C GLY A 64 20.23 2.15 -27.25
N SER A 65 20.89 2.92 -26.39
CA SER A 65 21.90 2.41 -25.44
C SER A 65 21.77 3.12 -24.11
N LEU A 66 21.50 2.36 -23.05
CA LEU A 66 21.40 2.87 -21.68
C LEU A 66 22.55 2.33 -20.84
N GLU A 67 23.29 3.21 -20.18
CA GLU A 67 24.25 2.83 -19.14
C GLU A 67 23.50 2.68 -17.81
N ILE A 68 23.51 1.46 -17.27
CA ILE A 68 22.90 1.12 -15.98
C ILE A 68 24.01 0.95 -14.95
N THR A 69 23.88 1.62 -13.82
CA THR A 69 24.75 1.43 -12.65
C THR A 69 23.91 1.05 -11.44
N LEU A 70 24.25 -0.07 -10.82
CA LEU A 70 23.66 -0.60 -9.60
C LEU A 70 24.73 -0.55 -8.50
N LEU A 71 24.45 0.12 -7.38
CA LEU A 71 25.37 0.29 -6.27
C LEU A 71 24.72 -0.18 -4.97
N PHE A 72 25.42 -1.03 -4.22
CA PHE A 72 24.96 -1.53 -2.91
C PHE A 72 25.92 -0.99 -1.85
N LYS A 73 25.48 0.00 -1.08
CA LYS A 73 26.31 0.69 -0.08
C LYS A 73 25.92 0.31 1.33
N ASN A 74 26.88 0.29 2.25
CA ASN A 74 26.62 0.20 3.68
C ASN A 74 27.45 1.31 4.36
N GLY A 75 26.77 2.37 4.80
CA GLY A 75 27.44 3.63 5.14
C GLY A 75 28.19 4.18 3.92
N ASP A 76 29.45 4.56 4.12
CA ASP A 76 30.32 5.10 3.06
C ASP A 76 30.96 4.02 2.17
N GLU A 77 30.79 2.73 2.49
CA GLU A 77 31.42 1.63 1.77
C GLU A 77 30.51 1.06 0.68
N ILE A 78 31.02 0.97 -0.55
CA ILE A 78 30.37 0.23 -1.64
C ILE A 78 30.68 -1.26 -1.45
N LYS A 79 29.67 -2.03 -1.02
CA LYS A 79 29.77 -3.48 -0.79
C LYS A 79 29.69 -4.28 -2.07
N ASN A 80 28.94 -3.81 -3.05
CA ASN A 80 28.90 -4.41 -4.39
C ASN A 80 28.47 -3.36 -5.42
N PHE A 81 28.84 -3.56 -6.68
CA PHE A 81 28.34 -2.74 -7.78
C PHE A 81 28.28 -3.51 -9.10
N LYS A 82 27.43 -3.05 -10.00
CA LYS A 82 27.37 -3.52 -11.38
C LYS A 82 27.15 -2.35 -12.32
N LYS A 83 27.96 -2.27 -13.38
CA LYS A 83 27.84 -1.25 -14.42
C LYS A 83 27.86 -1.91 -15.80
N TYR A 84 26.87 -1.62 -16.64
CA TYR A 84 26.74 -2.25 -17.96
C TYR A 84 25.92 -1.38 -18.92
N ASN A 85 26.04 -1.66 -20.21
CA ASN A 85 25.18 -1.08 -21.23
C ASN A 85 24.05 -2.03 -21.58
N LEU A 86 22.81 -1.57 -21.38
CA LEU A 86 21.60 -2.21 -21.84
C LEU A 86 21.24 -1.67 -23.22
N LEU A 87 21.19 -2.55 -24.21
CA LEU A 87 20.84 -2.20 -25.58
C LEU A 87 19.36 -2.44 -25.85
N SER A 88 18.71 -1.52 -26.55
CA SER A 88 17.35 -1.73 -27.03
C SER A 88 17.31 -2.79 -28.13
N PRO A 89 16.13 -3.34 -28.45
CA PRO A 89 15.92 -4.01 -29.74
C PRO A 89 16.33 -3.08 -30.89
N VAL A 90 16.90 -3.67 -31.93
CA VAL A 90 17.27 -2.95 -33.16
C VAL A 90 16.00 -2.63 -33.94
N VAL A 91 15.90 -1.40 -34.44
CA VAL A 91 14.77 -0.95 -35.27
C VAL A 91 15.26 -0.43 -36.62
N ALA A 92 14.53 -0.75 -37.69
CA ALA A 92 14.88 -0.29 -39.03
C ALA A 92 14.51 1.19 -39.24
N ASP A 93 13.41 1.63 -38.63
CA ASP A 93 12.88 2.99 -38.73
C ASP A 93 12.43 3.47 -37.35
N THR A 94 12.94 4.64 -36.93
CA THR A 94 12.63 5.28 -35.65
C THR A 94 11.31 6.04 -35.68
N SER A 95 10.64 6.16 -36.82
CA SER A 95 9.27 6.70 -36.92
C SER A 95 8.21 5.69 -36.46
N LEU A 96 8.54 4.39 -36.46
CA LEU A 96 7.63 3.32 -36.08
C LEU A 96 7.55 3.16 -34.55
N PRO A 97 6.47 2.53 -34.03
CA PRO A 97 6.36 2.23 -32.62
C PRO A 97 7.49 1.31 -32.13
N LYS A 98 8.16 1.70 -31.04
CA LYS A 98 9.25 0.93 -30.42
C LYS A 98 8.69 0.11 -29.28
N LYS A 99 9.09 -1.16 -29.24
CA LYS A 99 8.68 -2.08 -28.18
C LYS A 99 9.40 -1.72 -26.88
N ASN A 100 8.69 -1.88 -25.78
CA ASN A 100 9.31 -1.94 -24.46
C ASN A 100 10.22 -3.16 -24.39
N PHE A 101 11.25 -3.09 -23.56
CA PHE A 101 12.17 -4.18 -23.34
C PHE A 101 12.52 -4.30 -21.85
N LEU A 102 12.82 -5.53 -21.45
CA LEU A 102 13.06 -5.93 -20.08
C LEU A 102 14.53 -6.30 -19.90
N ASP A 103 15.08 -5.96 -18.76
CA ASP A 103 16.36 -6.42 -18.27
C ASP A 103 16.22 -7.05 -16.88
N LEU A 104 16.99 -8.11 -16.64
CA LEU A 104 16.96 -8.93 -15.42
C LEU A 104 18.38 -9.24 -14.94
N GLN A 105 18.78 -8.72 -13.78
CA GLN A 105 20.12 -8.98 -13.24
C GLN A 105 20.04 -9.74 -11.93
N ARG A 106 20.87 -10.78 -11.78
CA ARG A 106 21.10 -11.47 -10.51
C ARG A 106 22.44 -11.06 -9.95
N ILE A 107 22.45 -10.61 -8.71
CA ILE A 107 23.64 -10.08 -8.04
C ILE A 107 23.74 -10.72 -6.67
N SER A 108 24.79 -11.52 -6.45
CA SER A 108 25.10 -12.09 -5.14
C SER A 108 25.39 -10.98 -4.14
N LEU A 109 24.71 -11.02 -3.00
CA LEU A 109 24.85 -10.02 -1.95
C LEU A 109 24.61 -10.72 -0.62
N VAL A 110 25.60 -10.62 0.28
CA VAL A 110 25.52 -11.23 1.62
C VAL A 110 24.40 -10.59 2.46
N ASN A 111 24.05 -11.22 3.58
CA ASN A 111 23.08 -10.63 4.50
C ASN A 111 23.59 -9.27 5.02
N GLY A 112 22.67 -8.32 5.14
CA GLY A 112 22.94 -6.97 5.62
C GLY A 112 21.89 -5.96 5.17
N THR A 113 22.01 -4.76 5.70
CA THR A 113 21.25 -3.59 5.25
C THR A 113 22.10 -2.78 4.29
N TYR A 114 21.49 -2.33 3.20
CA TYR A 114 22.15 -1.59 2.13
C TYR A 114 21.34 -0.37 1.73
N GLU A 115 22.05 0.72 1.42
CA GLU A 115 21.53 1.76 0.55
C GLU A 115 21.76 1.29 -0.90
N PHE A 116 20.68 0.91 -1.57
CA PHE A 116 20.70 0.48 -2.96
C PHE A 116 20.39 1.67 -3.88
N GLU A 117 21.37 2.03 -4.69
CA GLU A 117 21.29 3.12 -5.65
C GLU A 117 21.29 2.57 -7.08
N ILE A 118 20.30 3.00 -7.87
CA ILE A 118 20.24 2.78 -9.32
C ILE A 118 20.44 4.10 -10.06
N ILE A 119 21.35 4.09 -11.03
CA ILE A 119 21.58 5.19 -11.96
C ILE A 119 21.33 4.69 -13.38
N ILE A 120 20.52 5.42 -14.14
CA ILE A 120 20.23 5.12 -15.54
C ILE A 120 20.55 6.34 -16.38
N LYS A 121 21.48 6.17 -17.32
CA LYS A 121 21.87 7.21 -18.28
C LYS A 121 21.58 6.75 -19.70
N ASP A 122 20.86 7.57 -20.45
CA ASP A 122 20.79 7.39 -21.90
C ASP A 122 22.09 7.88 -22.53
N ASN A 123 22.85 6.96 -23.14
CA ASN A 123 24.15 7.27 -23.74
C ASN A 123 24.02 8.18 -24.97
N ASN A 124 22.83 8.25 -25.55
CA ASN A 124 22.53 9.01 -26.75
C ASN A 124 21.79 10.32 -26.45
N SER A 125 21.61 10.65 -25.16
CA SER A 125 20.95 11.87 -24.71
C SER A 125 21.91 12.81 -23.97
N SER A 126 21.64 14.11 -24.05
CA SER A 126 22.27 15.13 -23.20
C SER A 126 21.60 15.28 -21.83
N GLU A 127 20.48 14.60 -21.61
CA GLU A 127 19.75 14.65 -20.34
C GLU A 127 20.58 14.09 -19.18
N LYS A 128 20.31 14.61 -17.97
CA LYS A 128 20.98 14.11 -16.77
C LYS A 128 20.58 12.67 -16.48
N PRO A 129 21.50 11.83 -15.95
CA PRO A 129 21.14 10.49 -15.51
C PRO A 129 20.02 10.52 -14.48
N PHE A 130 19.07 9.61 -14.61
CA PHE A 130 18.12 9.31 -13.55
C PHE A 130 18.85 8.62 -12.40
N LYS A 131 18.54 8.98 -11.16
CA LYS A 131 19.10 8.37 -9.95
C LYS A 131 17.99 8.13 -8.94
N SER A 132 17.95 6.93 -8.38
CA SER A 132 17.04 6.58 -7.28
C SER A 132 17.80 5.79 -6.22
N VAL A 133 17.41 5.98 -4.96
CA VAL A 133 18.03 5.38 -3.78
C VAL A 133 16.93 4.78 -2.91
N GLN A 134 17.12 3.54 -2.47
CA GLN A 134 16.21 2.84 -1.56
C GLN A 134 16.97 2.00 -0.55
N LEU A 135 16.37 1.80 0.62
CA LEU A 135 16.88 0.86 1.61
C LEU A 135 16.54 -0.57 1.17
N LEU A 136 17.52 -1.45 1.27
CA LEU A 136 17.43 -2.87 0.96
C LEU A 136 17.91 -3.64 2.19
N GLU A 137 17.12 -4.63 2.63
CA GLU A 137 17.50 -5.54 3.71
C GLU A 137 17.54 -6.97 3.16
N ILE A 138 18.66 -7.65 3.36
CA ILE A 138 18.82 -9.07 3.05
C ILE A 138 19.11 -9.79 4.36
N ASP A 139 18.21 -10.67 4.76
CA ASP A 139 18.35 -11.47 5.97
C ASP A 139 17.84 -12.90 5.74
N PHE A 140 18.68 -13.75 5.17
CA PHE A 140 18.40 -15.17 5.01
C PHE A 140 19.15 -16.01 6.06
N SER A 141 18.40 -16.81 6.80
CA SER A 141 18.89 -17.74 7.81
C SER A 141 18.78 -19.18 7.30
N ALA A 142 19.86 -19.95 7.50
CA ALA A 142 19.88 -21.37 7.16
C ALA A 142 19.08 -22.25 8.13
N ASN A 143 18.60 -21.69 9.25
CA ASN A 143 18.02 -22.44 10.38
C ASN A 143 16.54 -22.16 10.61
N THR A 144 15.95 -21.20 9.90
CA THR A 144 14.54 -20.85 10.04
C THR A 144 13.82 -20.99 8.71
N MET A 145 12.51 -21.25 8.79
CA MET A 145 11.66 -21.26 7.60
C MET A 145 11.44 -19.81 7.17
N GLN A 146 11.72 -19.52 5.90
CA GLN A 146 11.61 -18.17 5.35
C GLN A 146 10.94 -18.22 3.97
N ILE A 147 10.32 -17.13 3.57
CA ILE A 147 9.78 -16.95 2.23
C ILE A 147 10.60 -15.84 1.55
N SER A 148 11.00 -16.07 0.29
CA SER A 148 11.59 -15.02 -0.56
C SER A 148 10.66 -13.81 -0.66
N GLU A 149 11.14 -12.73 -1.27
CA GLU A 149 10.19 -11.75 -1.77
C GLU A 149 9.25 -12.36 -2.82
N ILE A 150 8.04 -11.78 -2.90
CA ILE A 150 7.02 -12.24 -3.82
C ILE A 150 7.18 -11.46 -5.11
N GLU A 151 7.52 -12.17 -6.18
CA GLU A 151 7.67 -11.61 -7.51
C GLU A 151 6.35 -11.70 -8.26
N PHE A 152 5.88 -10.59 -8.84
CA PHE A 152 4.79 -10.63 -9.79
C PHE A 152 5.29 -10.94 -11.19
N PHE A 153 4.48 -11.67 -11.98
CA PHE A 153 4.83 -12.04 -13.35
C PHE A 153 3.64 -11.93 -14.31
N GLU A 154 3.95 -11.62 -15.58
CA GLU A 154 3.00 -11.49 -16.68
C GLU A 154 2.63 -12.85 -17.27
N SER A 155 3.67 -13.66 -17.50
CA SER A 155 3.54 -14.96 -18.13
C SER A 155 4.60 -15.92 -17.61
N MET A 156 4.30 -17.21 -17.76
CA MET A 156 5.15 -18.29 -17.31
C MET A 156 5.01 -19.46 -18.29
N GLN A 157 6.13 -20.08 -18.63
CA GLN A 157 6.19 -21.29 -19.42
C GLN A 157 7.17 -22.29 -18.79
N LYS A 158 6.85 -23.58 -18.84
CA LYS A 158 7.84 -24.61 -18.48
C LYS A 158 8.96 -24.61 -19.51
N SER A 159 10.20 -24.60 -19.05
CA SER A 159 11.37 -24.57 -19.92
C SER A 159 12.46 -25.49 -19.37
N ALA A 160 13.02 -26.30 -20.25
CA ALA A 160 14.15 -27.18 -19.93
C ALA A 160 15.49 -26.48 -20.18
N GLU A 161 15.50 -25.48 -21.07
CA GLU A 161 16.68 -24.72 -21.42
C GLU A 161 16.85 -23.54 -20.45
N LYS A 162 18.07 -23.31 -19.98
CA LYS A 162 18.36 -22.19 -19.08
C LYS A 162 18.51 -20.90 -19.89
N SER A 163 17.67 -19.93 -19.58
CA SER A 163 17.70 -18.56 -20.05
C SER A 163 17.88 -17.58 -18.88
N MET A 164 18.01 -16.30 -19.19
CA MET A 164 18.09 -15.21 -18.20
C MET A 164 16.86 -15.13 -17.29
N ILE A 165 15.69 -15.55 -17.80
CA ILE A 165 14.41 -15.54 -17.09
C ILE A 165 14.03 -16.90 -16.50
N SER A 166 14.91 -17.91 -16.61
CA SER A 166 14.63 -19.23 -16.04
C SER A 166 14.75 -19.25 -14.52
N LYS A 167 13.74 -19.80 -13.85
CA LYS A 167 13.67 -20.10 -12.41
C LYS A 167 12.97 -21.44 -12.17
N ASN A 168 13.64 -22.34 -11.44
CA ASN A 168 13.08 -23.63 -11.01
C ASN A 168 12.31 -24.42 -12.09
N GLY A 169 12.81 -24.44 -13.34
CA GLY A 169 12.20 -25.17 -14.47
C GLY A 169 11.13 -24.39 -15.24
N TYR A 170 10.99 -23.10 -14.98
CA TYR A 170 10.07 -22.19 -15.67
C TYR A 170 10.81 -20.98 -16.21
N ASP A 171 10.46 -20.53 -17.41
CA ASP A 171 10.75 -19.17 -17.85
C ASP A 171 9.63 -18.26 -17.34
N ILE A 172 9.99 -17.28 -16.52
CA ILE A 172 9.07 -16.36 -15.86
C ILE A 172 9.34 -14.95 -16.38
N VAL A 173 8.33 -14.35 -17.02
CA VAL A 173 8.41 -12.96 -17.47
C VAL A 173 7.89 -12.05 -16.36
N PRO A 174 8.74 -11.28 -15.66
CA PRO A 174 8.35 -10.48 -14.51
C PRO A 174 7.42 -9.33 -14.91
N PHE A 175 6.50 -9.00 -14.01
CA PHE A 175 5.64 -7.82 -14.10
C PHE A 175 6.21 -6.74 -13.18
N VAL A 176 6.84 -5.73 -13.78
CA VAL A 176 7.66 -4.72 -13.06
C VAL A 176 6.81 -3.59 -12.46
N SER A 177 5.49 -3.74 -12.43
CA SER A 177 4.56 -2.77 -11.85
C SER A 177 3.81 -3.38 -10.67
N ASN A 178 3.49 -2.57 -9.68
CA ASN A 178 2.54 -2.91 -8.63
C ASN A 178 1.12 -2.39 -8.95
N TYR A 179 0.88 -1.87 -10.15
CA TYR A 179 -0.40 -1.31 -10.57
C TYR A 179 -1.08 -2.19 -11.63
N TYR A 180 -2.31 -2.59 -11.33
CA TYR A 180 -3.13 -3.47 -12.16
C TYR A 180 -4.36 -2.72 -12.69
N PRO A 181 -4.32 -2.19 -13.93
CA PRO A 181 -5.47 -1.56 -14.57
C PRO A 181 -6.53 -2.59 -14.97
N ALA A 182 -7.74 -2.12 -15.27
CA ALA A 182 -8.88 -2.94 -15.65
C ALA A 182 -8.60 -3.90 -16.83
N SER A 183 -7.68 -3.53 -17.72
CA SER A 183 -7.24 -4.37 -18.86
C SER A 183 -6.43 -5.60 -18.47
N ILE A 184 -5.92 -5.68 -17.25
CA ILE A 184 -5.24 -6.86 -16.71
C ILE A 184 -6.23 -7.63 -15.85
N ASP A 185 -6.45 -8.90 -16.19
CA ASP A 185 -7.47 -9.78 -15.62
C ASP A 185 -6.90 -10.82 -14.65
N LYS A 186 -5.58 -10.95 -14.58
CA LYS A 186 -4.89 -11.90 -13.70
C LYS A 186 -3.67 -11.28 -13.02
N ILE A 187 -3.36 -11.80 -11.84
CA ILE A 187 -2.12 -11.50 -11.11
C ILE A 187 -1.36 -12.81 -10.90
N GLY A 188 -0.22 -12.96 -11.57
CA GLY A 188 0.70 -14.08 -11.38
C GLY A 188 1.71 -13.74 -10.30
N PHE A 189 2.01 -14.70 -9.42
CA PHE A 189 3.00 -14.52 -8.36
C PHE A 189 3.87 -15.75 -8.11
N TYR A 190 5.15 -15.49 -7.83
CA TYR A 190 6.19 -16.46 -7.56
C TYR A 190 6.87 -16.17 -6.23
N ALA A 191 7.09 -17.21 -5.42
CA ALA A 191 7.91 -17.14 -4.23
C ALA A 191 8.54 -18.51 -3.92
N GLU A 192 9.62 -18.49 -3.14
CA GLU A 192 10.31 -19.68 -2.65
C GLU A 192 10.20 -19.74 -1.13
N ILE A 193 9.89 -20.93 -0.60
CA ILE A 193 9.89 -21.24 0.83
C ILE A 193 11.15 -22.06 1.13
N TYR A 194 11.98 -21.54 2.02
CA TYR A 194 13.28 -22.12 2.39
C TYR A 194 13.21 -22.91 3.69
N ASN A 195 14.07 -23.95 3.78
CA ASN A 195 14.37 -24.71 5.00
C ASN A 195 13.15 -25.40 5.66
N SER A 196 12.11 -25.73 4.90
CA SER A 196 10.91 -26.37 5.48
C SER A 196 11.21 -27.75 6.05
N SER A 197 12.12 -28.52 5.43
CA SER A 197 12.59 -29.83 5.92
C SER A 197 13.42 -29.74 7.20
N LYS A 198 14.14 -28.64 7.42
CA LYS A 198 14.91 -28.42 8.65
C LYS A 198 14.01 -28.10 9.84
N VAL A 199 12.98 -27.29 9.60
CA VAL A 199 12.09 -26.82 10.68
C VAL A 199 11.04 -27.86 11.06
N LEU A 200 10.46 -28.55 10.08
CA LEU A 200 9.36 -29.50 10.31
C LEU A 200 9.81 -30.97 10.30
N GLY A 201 11.05 -31.25 9.89
CA GLY A 201 11.55 -32.60 9.63
C GLY A 201 11.33 -33.04 8.19
N ALA A 202 12.11 -34.04 7.76
CA ALA A 202 12.04 -34.58 6.41
C ALA A 202 10.69 -35.26 6.12
N ASP A 203 10.27 -35.21 4.86
CA ASP A 203 9.05 -35.81 4.30
C ASP A 203 7.75 -35.46 5.04
N GLN A 204 7.74 -34.36 5.80
CA GLN A 204 6.52 -33.86 6.41
C GLN A 204 5.67 -33.07 5.40
N LYS A 205 4.38 -32.98 5.69
CA LYS A 205 3.43 -32.20 4.88
C LYS A 205 3.03 -30.97 5.67
N TYR A 206 2.97 -29.83 4.98
CA TYR A 206 2.53 -28.56 5.53
C TYR A 206 1.61 -27.84 4.53
N LEU A 207 0.92 -26.83 5.00
CA LEU A 207 -0.04 -26.07 4.20
C LEU A 207 0.57 -24.73 3.81
N VAL A 208 0.45 -24.37 2.54
CA VAL A 208 0.76 -23.01 2.06
C VAL A 208 -0.54 -22.36 1.65
N ASN A 209 -0.97 -21.34 2.38
CA ASN A 209 -2.10 -20.51 1.97
C ASN A 209 -1.58 -19.28 1.23
N TYR A 210 -2.33 -18.86 0.24
CA TYR A 210 -2.10 -17.59 -0.45
C TYR A 210 -3.43 -16.91 -0.71
N TYR A 211 -3.47 -15.61 -0.47
CA TYR A 211 -4.70 -14.84 -0.57
C TYR A 211 -4.45 -13.35 -0.83
N ILE A 212 -5.48 -12.65 -1.29
CA ILE A 212 -5.49 -11.20 -1.41
C ILE A 212 -6.26 -10.61 -0.22
N GLU A 213 -5.66 -9.64 0.48
CA GLU A 213 -6.29 -8.87 1.55
C GLU A 213 -6.37 -7.38 1.20
N SER A 214 -7.32 -6.66 1.79
CA SER A 214 -7.31 -5.18 1.75
C SER A 214 -6.08 -4.67 2.47
N PHE A 215 -5.40 -3.70 1.88
CA PHE A 215 -4.26 -3.05 2.49
C PHE A 215 -4.64 -2.32 3.79
N GLU A 216 -5.82 -1.68 3.82
CA GLU A 216 -6.30 -0.86 4.93
C GLU A 216 -6.80 -1.71 6.11
N THR A 217 -7.58 -2.74 5.83
CA THR A 217 -8.24 -3.54 6.88
C THR A 217 -7.46 -4.80 7.23
N SER A 218 -6.59 -5.29 6.33
CA SER A 218 -5.94 -6.61 6.41
C SER A 218 -6.94 -7.77 6.44
N LEU A 219 -8.17 -7.53 5.95
CA LEU A 219 -9.17 -8.58 5.79
C LEU A 219 -8.97 -9.27 4.44
N PRO A 220 -8.83 -10.62 4.43
CA PRO A 220 -8.80 -11.40 3.20
C PRO A 220 -10.12 -11.28 2.43
N PHE A 221 -10.05 -11.23 1.10
CA PHE A 221 -11.22 -11.37 0.24
C PHE A 221 -11.49 -12.85 0.00
N ALA A 222 -12.70 -13.31 0.32
CA ALA A 222 -13.03 -14.74 0.29
C ALA A 222 -12.81 -15.40 -1.07
N ASN A 223 -13.17 -14.72 -2.16
CA ASN A 223 -13.00 -15.21 -3.54
C ASN A 223 -11.53 -15.25 -3.99
N TYR A 224 -10.62 -14.65 -3.21
CA TYR A 224 -9.20 -14.53 -3.52
C TYR A 224 -8.37 -15.24 -2.48
N LYS A 225 -8.77 -16.46 -2.11
CA LYS A 225 -8.05 -17.33 -1.18
C LYS A 225 -7.90 -18.71 -1.78
N ALA A 226 -6.68 -19.24 -1.73
CA ALA A 226 -6.37 -20.58 -2.17
C ALA A 226 -5.24 -21.16 -1.32
N PHE A 227 -5.02 -22.46 -1.46
CA PHE A 227 -3.99 -23.16 -0.72
C PHE A 227 -3.37 -24.28 -1.56
N SER A 228 -2.16 -24.66 -1.18
CA SER A 228 -1.51 -25.88 -1.68
C SER A 228 -0.92 -26.66 -0.52
N ARG A 229 -1.04 -27.99 -0.56
CA ARG A 229 -0.33 -28.87 0.38
C ARG A 229 1.02 -29.20 -0.23
N GLN A 230 2.08 -28.92 0.51
CA GLN A 230 3.46 -29.15 0.06
C GLN A 230 4.15 -30.14 0.98
N THR A 231 5.08 -30.92 0.42
CA THR A 231 6.00 -31.76 1.19
C THR A 231 7.26 -30.96 1.47
N THR A 232 7.79 -31.06 2.68
CA THR A 232 8.99 -30.34 3.12
C THR A 232 10.20 -30.61 2.24
N ASN A 233 10.95 -29.57 1.91
CA ASN A 233 12.19 -29.63 1.14
C ASN A 233 13.14 -28.49 1.57
N GLU A 234 14.34 -28.44 1.00
CA GLU A 234 15.25 -27.30 1.18
C GLU A 234 14.69 -26.03 0.54
N VAL A 235 14.11 -26.17 -0.66
CA VAL A 235 13.40 -25.10 -1.38
C VAL A 235 12.07 -25.66 -1.90
N ASN A 236 10.98 -24.99 -1.57
CA ASN A 236 9.66 -25.26 -2.11
C ASN A 236 9.15 -24.05 -2.89
N VAL A 237 8.64 -24.26 -4.10
CA VAL A 237 8.15 -23.18 -4.96
C VAL A 237 6.65 -22.95 -4.73
N VAL A 238 6.26 -21.68 -4.64
CA VAL A 238 4.87 -21.21 -4.66
C VAL A 238 4.69 -20.39 -5.93
N LEU A 239 3.83 -20.87 -6.82
CA LEU A 239 3.68 -20.29 -8.16
C LEU A 239 2.23 -20.48 -8.63
N ASN A 240 1.50 -19.37 -8.76
CA ASN A 240 0.09 -19.42 -9.15
C ASN A 240 -0.40 -18.09 -9.74
N TYR A 241 -1.67 -18.06 -10.13
CA TYR A 241 -2.41 -16.88 -10.56
C TYR A 241 -3.69 -16.70 -9.74
N PHE A 242 -4.11 -15.45 -9.54
CA PHE A 242 -5.50 -15.12 -9.23
C PHE A 242 -6.15 -14.41 -10.42
N ASN A 243 -7.41 -14.76 -10.72
CA ASN A 243 -8.23 -14.01 -11.67
C ASN A 243 -8.83 -12.78 -10.98
N ILE A 244 -8.32 -11.59 -11.30
CA ILE A 244 -8.69 -10.29 -10.73
C ILE A 244 -9.67 -9.48 -11.60
N THR A 245 -10.33 -10.12 -12.56
CA THR A 245 -11.39 -9.49 -13.38
C THR A 245 -12.45 -8.84 -12.49
N GLU A 246 -12.80 -9.52 -11.41
CA GLU A 246 -13.81 -9.12 -10.43
C GLU A 246 -13.21 -8.48 -9.16
N LEU A 247 -11.92 -8.15 -9.18
CA LEU A 247 -11.31 -7.44 -8.06
C LEU A 247 -11.59 -5.95 -8.25
N PRO A 248 -12.28 -5.28 -7.30
CA PRO A 248 -12.63 -3.86 -7.44
C PRO A 248 -11.38 -2.97 -7.34
N THR A 249 -11.49 -1.69 -7.71
CA THR A 249 -10.42 -0.71 -7.47
C THR A 249 -10.06 -0.66 -5.98
N GLY A 250 -8.78 -0.62 -5.65
CA GLY A 250 -8.37 -0.58 -4.25
C GLY A 250 -6.89 -0.87 -4.07
N ASN A 251 -6.45 -0.80 -2.83
CA ASN A 251 -5.11 -1.16 -2.43
C ASN A 251 -5.15 -2.50 -1.71
N TYR A 252 -4.25 -3.39 -2.08
CA TYR A 252 -4.28 -4.78 -1.64
C TYR A 252 -2.89 -5.26 -1.27
N ASN A 253 -2.84 -6.31 -0.46
CA ASN A 253 -1.66 -7.15 -0.36
C ASN A 253 -1.97 -8.54 -0.90
N LEU A 254 -1.04 -9.11 -1.64
CA LEU A 254 -0.97 -10.56 -1.84
C LEU A 254 -0.14 -11.14 -0.69
N VAL A 255 -0.71 -12.10 0.03
CA VAL A 255 -0.09 -12.75 1.19
C VAL A 255 0.17 -14.21 0.87
N ILE A 256 1.33 -14.71 1.26
CA ILE A 256 1.67 -16.13 1.29
C ILE A 256 2.03 -16.48 2.73
N GLU A 257 1.44 -17.54 3.26
CA GLU A 257 1.74 -18.06 4.59
C GLU A 257 1.95 -19.57 4.56
N ALA A 258 2.91 -20.05 5.35
CA ALA A 258 3.12 -21.47 5.59
C ALA A 258 2.63 -21.83 7.00
N ARG A 259 1.85 -22.91 7.10
CA ARG A 259 1.26 -23.41 8.35
C ARG A 259 1.58 -24.87 8.57
N ASN A 260 1.77 -25.26 9.83
CA ASN A 260 1.98 -26.67 10.21
C ASN A 260 0.65 -27.46 10.15
N ARG A 261 0.68 -28.74 10.56
CA ARG A 261 -0.51 -29.60 10.59
C ARG A 261 -1.54 -29.20 11.65
N ASP A 262 -1.09 -28.56 12.72
CA ASP A 262 -1.92 -28.02 13.79
C ASP A 262 -2.49 -26.63 13.44
N ASN A 263 -2.27 -26.17 12.21
CA ASN A 263 -2.69 -24.88 11.66
C ASN A 263 -1.99 -23.65 12.28
N ASP A 264 -0.88 -23.86 12.99
CA ASP A 264 -0.04 -22.77 13.48
C ASP A 264 0.70 -22.10 12.32
N LEU A 265 0.79 -20.77 12.38
CA LEU A 265 1.53 -19.96 11.43
C LEU A 265 3.03 -20.11 11.67
N LEU A 266 3.77 -20.58 10.65
CA LEU A 266 5.22 -20.74 10.70
C LEU A 266 5.95 -19.53 10.14
N VAL A 267 5.50 -19.05 8.97
CA VAL A 267 6.06 -17.88 8.30
C VAL A 267 5.01 -17.24 7.39
N SER A 268 5.09 -15.92 7.21
CA SER A 268 4.26 -15.16 6.27
C SER A 268 5.08 -14.10 5.55
N LYS A 269 4.75 -13.86 4.29
CA LYS A 269 5.28 -12.75 3.49
C LYS A 269 4.13 -12.13 2.72
N LYS A 270 4.20 -10.82 2.49
CA LYS A 270 3.20 -10.12 1.69
C LYS A 270 3.83 -9.07 0.80
N VAL A 271 3.17 -8.78 -0.31
CA VAL A 271 3.56 -7.75 -1.27
C VAL A 271 2.36 -6.89 -1.62
N PHE A 272 2.58 -5.58 -1.71
CA PHE A 272 1.56 -4.59 -2.02
C PHE A 272 1.27 -4.54 -3.53
N PHE A 273 0.01 -4.36 -3.90
CA PHE A 273 -0.38 -3.94 -5.24
C PHE A 273 -1.65 -3.08 -5.23
N GLN A 274 -1.81 -2.26 -6.26
CA GLN A 274 -2.99 -1.42 -6.49
C GLN A 274 -3.79 -1.96 -7.67
N ARG A 275 -5.11 -2.06 -7.51
CA ARG A 275 -6.06 -2.39 -8.57
C ARG A 275 -6.80 -1.14 -8.98
N ASN A 276 -6.98 -0.93 -10.29
CA ASN A 276 -7.91 0.06 -10.82
C ASN A 276 -8.89 -0.60 -11.80
N ASN A 277 -10.07 -0.94 -11.29
CA ASN A 277 -11.18 -1.56 -12.00
C ASN A 277 -12.49 -0.80 -11.70
N PRO A 278 -12.67 0.41 -12.27
CA PRO A 278 -13.82 1.27 -11.94
C PRO A 278 -15.13 0.72 -12.53
N GLN A 279 -15.04 -0.16 -13.52
CA GLN A 279 -16.16 -0.79 -14.20
C GLN A 279 -16.78 -1.92 -13.38
N TYR A 280 -15.99 -2.58 -12.54
CA TYR A 280 -16.51 -3.62 -11.65
C TYR A 280 -17.04 -2.99 -10.36
N GLN A 281 -18.34 -3.14 -10.15
CA GLN A 281 -19.01 -2.87 -8.89
C GLN A 281 -19.66 -4.18 -8.45
N PRO A 282 -19.44 -4.68 -7.23
CA PRO A 282 -20.13 -5.87 -6.75
C PRO A 282 -21.63 -5.56 -6.62
N ILE A 283 -22.40 -5.87 -7.66
CA ILE A 283 -23.86 -5.74 -7.66
C ILE A 283 -24.42 -7.01 -7.02
N LEU A 284 -24.92 -6.91 -5.78
CA LEU A 284 -25.89 -7.88 -5.30
C LEU A 284 -27.22 -7.63 -6.01
N THR A 285 -27.79 -8.66 -6.62
CA THR A 285 -29.11 -8.59 -7.24
C THR A 285 -30.19 -8.27 -6.21
N ALA A 286 -31.26 -7.60 -6.66
CA ALA A 286 -32.36 -7.16 -5.81
C ALA A 286 -33.05 -8.30 -5.02
N GLU A 287 -33.13 -9.49 -5.63
CA GLU A 287 -33.73 -10.69 -5.05
C GLU A 287 -33.03 -11.16 -3.77
N ASN A 288 -31.76 -10.79 -3.57
CA ASN A 288 -31.01 -11.17 -2.37
C ASN A 288 -31.26 -10.23 -1.17
N ILE A 289 -31.89 -9.08 -1.35
CA ILE A 289 -32.09 -8.10 -0.26
C ILE A 289 -33.31 -8.47 0.60
N GLU A 290 -34.39 -8.96 -0.01
CA GLU A 290 -35.69 -9.28 0.61
C GLU A 290 -35.65 -10.44 1.62
N LYS A 291 -34.47 -11.01 1.89
CA LYS A 291 -34.27 -12.05 2.90
C LYS A 291 -33.14 -11.72 3.87
N THR A 292 -32.78 -10.44 3.96
CA THR A 292 -31.63 -9.98 4.76
C THR A 292 -32.06 -8.96 5.78
N PHE A 293 -31.21 -8.74 6.78
CA PHE A 293 -31.45 -7.74 7.83
C PHE A 293 -31.65 -6.31 7.28
N VAL A 294 -31.20 -6.05 6.05
CA VAL A 294 -31.28 -4.72 5.43
C VAL A 294 -32.68 -4.42 4.87
N GLU A 295 -33.51 -5.44 4.67
CA GLU A 295 -34.91 -5.30 4.25
C GLU A 295 -35.67 -4.33 5.18
N ASN A 296 -35.45 -4.48 6.49
CA ASN A 296 -36.12 -3.72 7.55
C ASN A 296 -35.86 -2.20 7.53
N TYR A 297 -34.85 -1.71 6.79
CA TYR A 297 -34.59 -0.27 6.67
C TYR A 297 -35.48 0.38 5.61
N SER A 298 -36.72 0.71 5.95
CA SER A 298 -37.65 1.42 5.05
C SER A 298 -37.39 2.94 4.99
N ASN A 299 -36.76 3.51 6.01
CA ASN A 299 -36.49 4.94 6.11
C ASN A 299 -35.09 5.28 5.54
N ARG A 300 -35.06 6.18 4.55
CA ARG A 300 -33.82 6.61 3.88
C ARG A 300 -32.85 7.32 4.82
N ASP A 301 -33.33 8.20 5.70
CA ASP A 301 -32.49 8.99 6.61
C ASP A 301 -31.83 8.10 7.67
N THR A 302 -32.53 7.08 8.14
CA THR A 302 -31.95 6.08 9.06
C THR A 302 -30.83 5.31 8.39
N LEU A 303 -31.03 4.87 7.15
CA LEU A 303 -30.00 4.16 6.40
C LEU A 303 -28.84 5.09 6.03
N TRP A 304 -29.12 6.35 5.70
CA TRP A 304 -28.12 7.39 5.47
C TRP A 304 -27.19 7.52 6.67
N GLU A 305 -27.74 7.72 7.87
CA GLU A 305 -26.96 7.87 9.10
C GLU A 305 -26.10 6.63 9.36
N ASN A 306 -26.69 5.43 9.19
CA ASN A 306 -25.96 4.18 9.36
C ASN A 306 -24.79 4.08 8.38
N ILE A 307 -24.98 4.45 7.11
CA ILE A 307 -23.93 4.44 6.09
C ILE A 307 -22.84 5.47 6.41
N CYS A 308 -23.19 6.69 6.82
CA CYS A 308 -22.21 7.69 7.25
C CYS A 308 -21.37 7.18 8.42
N SER A 309 -21.98 6.48 9.37
CA SER A 309 -21.27 5.92 10.52
C SER A 309 -20.24 4.85 10.16
N LEU A 310 -20.24 4.32 8.93
CA LEU A 310 -19.26 3.35 8.45
C LEU A 310 -17.93 3.98 8.03
N GLU A 311 -17.88 5.29 7.80
CA GLU A 311 -16.69 6.00 7.29
C GLU A 311 -15.39 5.68 8.08
N PRO A 312 -15.38 5.61 9.43
CA PRO A 312 -14.17 5.31 10.20
C PRO A 312 -13.53 3.94 9.92
N ILE A 313 -14.32 2.97 9.49
CA ILE A 313 -13.90 1.58 9.22
C ILE A 313 -13.95 1.24 7.72
N SER A 314 -14.19 2.23 6.88
CA SER A 314 -14.30 2.10 5.43
C SER A 314 -12.96 2.33 4.74
N THR A 315 -12.73 1.62 3.64
CA THR A 315 -11.63 1.92 2.69
C THR A 315 -11.92 3.22 1.93
N GLY A 316 -10.90 3.83 1.31
CA GLY A 316 -11.11 5.05 0.51
C GLY A 316 -12.08 4.87 -0.66
N MET A 317 -12.13 3.66 -1.24
CA MET A 317 -13.15 3.29 -2.22
C MET A 317 -14.53 3.23 -1.59
N GLU A 318 -14.70 2.51 -0.48
CA GLU A 318 -15.99 2.35 0.19
C GLU A 318 -16.56 3.73 0.57
N ILE A 319 -15.71 4.65 1.03
CA ILE A 319 -16.08 6.06 1.30
C ILE A 319 -16.56 6.75 0.02
N SER A 320 -15.80 6.64 -1.07
CA SER A 320 -16.15 7.29 -2.34
C SER A 320 -17.46 6.76 -2.91
N PHE A 321 -17.67 5.44 -2.83
CA PHE A 321 -18.89 4.78 -3.26
C PHE A 321 -20.06 5.16 -2.34
N ALA A 322 -19.90 5.09 -1.02
CA ALA A 322 -20.89 5.52 -0.04
C ALA A 322 -21.32 6.96 -0.31
N ARG A 323 -20.38 7.90 -0.49
CA ARG A 323 -20.69 9.30 -0.82
C ARG A 323 -21.48 9.45 -2.12
N ASN A 324 -21.18 8.65 -3.15
CA ASN A 324 -21.96 8.66 -4.39
C ASN A 324 -23.38 8.11 -4.18
N GLN A 325 -23.53 6.98 -3.48
CA GLN A 325 -24.84 6.40 -3.16
C GLN A 325 -25.68 7.29 -2.25
N LEU A 326 -25.05 7.97 -1.28
CA LEU A 326 -25.72 8.94 -0.44
C LEU A 326 -26.21 10.11 -1.31
N LYS A 327 -25.36 10.69 -2.16
CA LYS A 327 -25.72 11.85 -2.99
C LYS A 327 -26.78 11.56 -4.06
N ASN A 328 -26.64 10.44 -4.78
CA ASN A 328 -27.39 10.16 -6.01
C ASN A 328 -28.19 8.85 -5.98
N GLY A 329 -27.97 7.99 -4.98
CA GLY A 329 -28.55 6.65 -4.90
C GLY A 329 -29.98 6.64 -4.38
N ASP A 330 -30.77 5.71 -4.91
CA ASP A 330 -32.08 5.36 -4.39
C ASP A 330 -31.96 4.48 -3.13
N LEU A 331 -33.07 4.28 -2.41
CA LEU A 331 -33.06 3.47 -1.19
C LEU A 331 -32.53 2.04 -1.45
N LYS A 332 -32.83 1.48 -2.62
CA LYS A 332 -32.41 0.13 -3.01
C LYS A 332 -30.89 0.01 -3.11
N THR A 333 -30.24 0.94 -3.82
CA THR A 333 -28.77 0.96 -3.96
C THR A 333 -28.07 1.24 -2.64
N MET A 334 -28.63 2.08 -1.77
CA MET A 334 -28.13 2.27 -0.41
C MET A 334 -28.20 0.96 0.41
N LYS A 335 -29.30 0.19 0.30
CA LYS A 335 -29.43 -1.12 0.96
C LYS A 335 -28.40 -2.12 0.44
N GLN A 336 -28.20 -2.17 -0.88
CA GLN A 336 -27.20 -3.04 -1.51
C GLN A 336 -25.80 -2.73 -1.00
N PHE A 337 -25.42 -1.44 -0.95
CA PHE A 337 -24.14 -1.02 -0.41
C PHE A 337 -23.98 -1.48 1.04
N PHE A 338 -24.96 -1.18 1.88
CA PHE A 338 -24.91 -1.47 3.30
C PHE A 338 -24.80 -2.97 3.58
N LEU A 339 -25.56 -3.79 2.85
CA LEU A 339 -25.47 -5.25 2.93
C LEU A 339 -24.09 -5.75 2.49
N ASN A 340 -23.61 -5.30 1.33
CA ASN A 340 -22.30 -5.66 0.78
C ASN A 340 -21.16 -5.35 1.76
N PHE A 341 -21.20 -4.16 2.35
CA PHE A 341 -20.19 -3.71 3.31
C PHE A 341 -20.02 -4.69 4.49
N TRP A 342 -21.12 -5.26 4.99
CA TRP A 342 -21.08 -6.20 6.09
C TRP A 342 -20.81 -7.64 5.64
N LEU A 343 -21.25 -8.03 4.44
CA LEU A 343 -20.93 -9.34 3.87
C LEU A 343 -19.43 -9.53 3.61
N THR A 344 -18.74 -8.49 3.12
CA THR A 344 -17.27 -8.55 2.92
C THR A 344 -16.50 -8.71 4.23
N ARG A 345 -17.11 -8.32 5.36
CA ARG A 345 -16.51 -8.44 6.71
C ARG A 345 -16.92 -9.75 7.39
N ASN A 346 -18.15 -10.21 7.19
CA ASN A 346 -18.65 -11.49 7.67
C ASN A 346 -19.75 -12.03 6.75
N GLU A 347 -19.39 -13.02 5.92
CA GLU A 347 -20.30 -13.64 4.96
C GLU A 347 -21.41 -14.46 5.64
N THR A 348 -21.12 -15.03 6.81
CA THR A 348 -22.04 -15.94 7.50
C THR A 348 -23.09 -15.17 8.30
N ASN A 349 -22.66 -14.17 9.07
CA ASN A 349 -23.51 -13.41 9.99
C ASN A 349 -23.26 -11.88 9.88
N PRO A 350 -23.58 -11.25 8.72
CA PRO A 350 -23.35 -9.82 8.52
C PRO A 350 -24.16 -8.92 9.47
N GLU A 351 -25.38 -9.35 9.84
CA GLU A 351 -26.24 -8.60 10.76
C GLU A 351 -25.63 -8.50 12.17
N GLU A 352 -24.99 -9.57 12.63
CA GLU A 352 -24.38 -9.62 13.95
C GLU A 352 -23.21 -8.64 14.05
N GLU A 353 -22.36 -8.59 13.02
CA GLU A 353 -21.25 -7.64 12.95
C GLU A 353 -21.73 -6.19 12.88
N TRP A 354 -22.79 -5.93 12.10
CA TRP A 354 -23.42 -4.61 12.12
C TRP A 354 -23.92 -4.24 13.51
N LYS A 355 -24.64 -5.15 14.20
CA LYS A 355 -25.16 -4.87 15.55
C LYS A 355 -24.04 -4.57 16.55
N LYS A 356 -22.96 -5.34 16.54
CA LYS A 356 -21.76 -5.08 17.37
C LYS A 356 -21.17 -3.71 17.09
N TYR A 357 -20.99 -3.37 15.82
CA TYR A 357 -20.45 -2.08 15.41
C TYR A 357 -21.38 -0.93 15.78
N LYS A 358 -22.68 -1.08 15.56
CA LYS A 358 -23.70 -0.09 15.90
C LYS A 358 -23.68 0.26 17.39
N THR A 359 -23.50 -0.72 18.29
CA THR A 359 -23.32 -0.44 19.72
C THR A 359 -22.10 0.44 20.01
N SER A 360 -21.00 0.25 19.26
CA SER A 360 -19.81 1.09 19.37
C SER A 360 -20.07 2.51 18.85
N VAL A 361 -20.79 2.64 17.73
CA VAL A 361 -21.23 3.93 17.18
C VAL A 361 -22.12 4.68 18.17
N GLU A 362 -23.06 4.01 18.82
CA GLU A 362 -23.93 4.59 19.84
C GLU A 362 -23.14 5.07 21.07
N LYS A 363 -22.17 4.26 21.54
CA LYS A 363 -21.24 4.64 22.63
C LYS A 363 -20.46 5.89 22.24
N VAL A 364 -19.89 5.92 21.03
CA VAL A 364 -19.11 7.03 20.52
C VAL A 364 -19.95 8.29 20.34
N ASN A 365 -21.16 8.19 19.80
CA ASN A 365 -22.09 9.31 19.67
C ASN A 365 -22.48 9.90 21.02
N LYS A 366 -22.66 9.07 22.05
CA LYS A 366 -22.99 9.53 23.39
C LYS A 366 -21.82 10.22 24.09
N VAL A 367 -20.61 9.71 23.93
CA VAL A 367 -19.42 10.18 24.68
C VAL A 367 -18.71 11.33 23.97
N TYR A 368 -18.60 11.28 22.65
CA TYR A 368 -17.80 12.21 21.85
C TYR A 368 -18.64 13.11 20.94
N GLY A 369 -19.96 12.91 20.86
CA GLY A 369 -20.84 13.79 20.10
C GLY A 369 -20.89 15.22 20.64
N THR A 370 -21.15 16.17 19.75
CA THR A 370 -21.39 17.58 20.07
C THR A 370 -22.75 18.03 19.52
N SER A 371 -23.16 19.26 19.80
CA SER A 371 -24.40 19.82 19.26
C SER A 371 -24.41 19.94 17.73
N ILE A 372 -23.23 19.92 17.09
CA ILE A 372 -23.06 20.15 15.65
C ILE A 372 -22.40 19.00 14.90
N ARG A 373 -21.75 18.06 15.60
CA ARG A 373 -21.06 16.89 15.03
C ARG A 373 -21.47 15.62 15.73
N LYS A 374 -21.69 14.56 14.96
CA LYS A 374 -21.90 13.21 15.53
C LYS A 374 -20.58 12.69 16.08
N GLY A 375 -20.65 11.79 17.06
CA GLY A 375 -19.45 11.22 17.67
C GLY A 375 -18.57 10.52 16.65
N TYR A 376 -19.15 9.76 15.70
CA TYR A 376 -18.38 9.05 14.67
C TYR A 376 -17.63 9.99 13.70
N GLU A 377 -18.02 11.28 13.63
CA GLU A 377 -17.36 12.30 12.81
C GLU A 377 -16.20 12.99 13.54
N THR A 378 -16.17 12.90 14.87
CA THR A 378 -15.09 13.49 15.69
C THR A 378 -13.82 12.65 15.59
N ASP A 379 -12.66 13.27 15.80
CA ASP A 379 -11.38 12.57 15.73
C ASP A 379 -11.26 11.47 16.80
N ARG A 380 -11.74 11.74 18.02
CA ARG A 380 -11.80 10.73 19.09
C ARG A 380 -12.72 9.57 18.72
N GLY A 381 -13.92 9.86 18.21
CA GLY A 381 -14.87 8.83 17.81
C GLY A 381 -14.40 7.99 16.62
N ARG A 382 -13.84 8.63 15.59
CA ARG A 382 -13.20 7.94 14.46
C ARG A 382 -12.11 6.99 14.94
N THR A 383 -11.22 7.48 15.80
CA THR A 383 -10.10 6.67 16.35
C THR A 383 -10.62 5.48 17.14
N PHE A 384 -11.63 5.70 18.00
CA PHE A 384 -12.28 4.64 18.77
C PHE A 384 -12.92 3.57 17.87
N LEU A 385 -13.64 3.97 16.81
CA LEU A 385 -14.30 3.04 15.89
C LEU A 385 -13.29 2.27 15.02
N LYS A 386 -12.21 2.93 14.60
CA LYS A 386 -11.18 2.35 13.72
C LYS A 386 -10.24 1.38 14.45
N TYR A 387 -9.85 1.69 15.68
CA TYR A 387 -8.86 0.93 16.44
C TYR A 387 -9.41 0.19 17.66
N GLY A 388 -10.67 0.43 18.01
CA GLY A 388 -11.30 -0.10 19.22
C GLY A 388 -11.06 0.79 20.44
N GLU A 389 -11.47 0.27 21.60
CA GLU A 389 -11.31 0.95 22.89
C GLU A 389 -9.82 1.03 23.29
N PRO A 390 -9.32 2.22 23.65
CA PRO A 390 -7.94 2.36 24.13
C PRO A 390 -7.75 1.61 25.44
N ASN A 391 -6.52 1.14 25.69
CA ASN A 391 -6.18 0.47 26.94
C ASN A 391 -6.13 1.44 28.11
N THR A 392 -5.61 2.65 27.87
CA THR A 392 -5.49 3.70 28.88
C THR A 392 -5.86 5.05 28.26
N ILE A 393 -6.56 5.89 29.02
CA ILE A 393 -6.88 7.28 28.65
C ILE A 393 -6.43 8.20 29.79
N SER A 394 -5.39 8.98 29.55
CA SER A 394 -4.94 10.02 30.48
C SER A 394 -5.57 11.36 30.10
N LYS A 395 -6.41 11.92 30.97
CA LYS A 395 -7.20 13.14 30.71
C LYS A 395 -6.64 14.32 31.49
N GLN A 396 -6.28 15.39 30.79
CA GLN A 396 -5.74 16.61 31.40
C GLN A 396 -6.48 17.84 30.86
N TYR A 397 -7.56 18.22 31.54
CA TYR A 397 -8.39 19.34 31.09
C TYR A 397 -8.07 20.69 31.75
N ASN A 398 -7.36 20.66 32.88
CA ASN A 398 -7.14 21.83 33.73
C ASN A 398 -5.66 22.19 33.85
N GLU A 399 -4.82 21.76 32.91
CA GLU A 399 -3.40 22.08 32.93
C GLU A 399 -3.20 23.58 32.58
N PRO A 400 -2.61 24.41 33.46
CA PRO A 400 -2.62 25.87 33.30
C PRO A 400 -1.96 26.40 32.01
N SER A 401 -0.97 25.69 31.48
CA SER A 401 -0.19 26.11 30.32
C SER A 401 -0.50 25.31 29.05
N ALA A 402 -1.53 24.47 29.06
CA ALA A 402 -1.90 23.65 27.90
C ALA A 402 -3.38 23.82 27.54
N TYR A 403 -3.70 23.59 26.27
CA TYR A 403 -5.07 23.27 25.89
C TYR A 403 -5.51 21.96 26.58
N PRO A 404 -6.77 21.80 27.00
CA PRO A 404 -7.32 20.52 27.46
C PRO A 404 -6.98 19.40 26.48
N TYR A 405 -6.43 18.31 26.97
CA TYR A 405 -6.00 17.19 26.13
C TYR A 405 -6.28 15.83 26.73
N GLU A 406 -6.31 14.83 25.85
CA GLU A 406 -6.37 13.41 26.20
C GLU A 406 -5.27 12.66 25.47
N ILE A 407 -4.59 11.78 26.20
CA ILE A 407 -3.62 10.85 25.63
C ILE A 407 -4.23 9.45 25.70
N TRP A 408 -4.48 8.87 24.54
CA TRP A 408 -4.99 7.51 24.41
C TRP A 408 -3.84 6.58 24.08
N HIS A 409 -3.77 5.46 24.80
CA HIS A 409 -2.71 4.48 24.64
C HIS A 409 -3.28 3.12 24.27
N TYR A 410 -2.66 2.51 23.25
CA TYR A 410 -2.93 1.17 22.81
C TYR A 410 -1.66 0.33 22.91
N TYR A 411 -1.70 -0.72 23.74
CA TYR A 411 -0.58 -1.65 23.87
C TYR A 411 -0.33 -2.38 22.55
N LYS A 412 -1.41 -2.74 21.84
CA LYS A 412 -1.35 -3.44 20.55
C LYS A 412 -2.50 -3.03 19.65
N ILE A 413 -2.17 -2.54 18.46
CA ILE A 413 -3.08 -2.32 17.34
C ILE A 413 -2.59 -3.18 16.19
N LYS A 414 -3.25 -4.32 15.92
CA LYS A 414 -2.81 -5.29 14.90
C LYS A 414 -1.33 -5.68 15.10
N ASN A 415 -0.46 -5.30 14.16
CA ASN A 415 0.98 -5.58 14.17
C ASN A 415 1.81 -4.46 14.83
N PHE A 416 1.18 -3.37 15.24
CA PHE A 416 1.84 -2.23 15.87
C PHE A 416 1.69 -2.31 17.37
N SER A 417 2.80 -2.19 18.10
CA SER A 417 2.81 -2.12 19.55
C SER A 417 2.98 -0.67 20.02
N ASN A 418 2.51 -0.41 21.24
CA ASN A 418 2.76 0.82 21.99
C ASN A 418 2.44 2.10 21.18
N LYS A 419 1.20 2.22 20.69
CA LYS A 419 0.75 3.35 19.88
C LYS A 419 -0.05 4.34 20.71
N ARG A 420 0.19 5.62 20.47
CA ARG A 420 -0.41 6.72 21.24
C ARG A 420 -1.07 7.70 20.30
N PHE A 421 -2.14 8.31 20.80
CA PHE A 421 -2.89 9.36 20.12
C PHE A 421 -3.10 10.49 21.12
N ILE A 422 -2.84 11.72 20.67
CA ILE A 422 -2.99 12.91 21.48
C ILE A 422 -4.11 13.73 20.87
N PHE A 423 -5.15 13.96 21.63
CA PHE A 423 -6.28 14.79 21.26
C PHE A 423 -6.28 16.05 22.10
N TYR A 424 -6.63 17.19 21.51
CA TYR A 424 -6.65 18.47 22.21
C TYR A 424 -7.85 19.32 21.78
N ASN A 425 -8.31 20.20 22.66
CA ASN A 425 -9.45 21.07 22.42
C ASN A 425 -9.01 22.54 22.39
N THR A 426 -9.07 23.15 21.22
CA THR A 426 -8.68 24.55 21.00
C THR A 426 -9.79 25.55 21.31
N ASP A 427 -11.05 25.12 21.18
CA ASP A 427 -12.26 25.94 21.38
C ASP A 427 -12.64 26.07 22.86
N LEU A 428 -12.27 25.07 23.70
CA LEU A 428 -12.44 25.05 25.16
C LEU A 428 -13.89 25.04 25.66
N VAL A 429 -14.85 25.27 24.76
CA VAL A 429 -16.27 25.32 25.05
C VAL A 429 -16.93 24.03 24.56
N SER A 430 -16.65 23.61 23.33
CA SER A 430 -17.18 22.37 22.79
C SER A 430 -16.44 21.14 23.33
N ASN A 431 -17.08 19.97 23.28
CA ASN A 431 -16.43 18.68 23.53
C ASN A 431 -15.73 18.16 22.25
N ASP A 432 -15.26 19.04 21.38
CA ASP A 432 -14.61 18.67 20.12
C ASP A 432 -13.10 18.66 20.31
N PHE A 433 -12.51 17.47 20.43
CA PHE A 433 -11.06 17.32 20.55
C PHE A 433 -10.52 16.79 19.23
N GLU A 434 -9.60 17.55 18.64
CA GLU A 434 -8.95 17.24 17.38
C GLU A 434 -7.70 16.38 17.62
N LEU A 435 -7.35 15.53 16.65
CA LEU A 435 -6.14 14.72 16.70
C LEU A 435 -4.93 15.62 16.43
N LEU A 436 -4.11 15.81 17.45
CA LEU A 436 -2.91 16.62 17.38
C LEU A 436 -1.70 15.81 16.88
N HIS A 437 -1.56 14.58 17.37
CA HIS A 437 -0.40 13.73 17.08
C HIS A 437 -0.73 12.25 17.28
N SER A 438 -0.12 11.38 16.47
CA SER A 438 -0.16 9.94 16.61
C SER A 438 1.16 9.26 16.22
N ASP A 439 1.51 8.22 16.97
CA ASP A 439 2.60 7.29 16.63
C ASP A 439 2.16 6.22 15.59
N MET A 440 0.89 6.21 15.22
CA MET A 440 0.31 5.22 14.32
C MET A 440 0.60 5.59 12.87
N VAL A 441 1.05 4.61 12.08
CA VAL A 441 1.34 4.81 10.65
C VAL A 441 0.03 5.14 9.91
N GLY A 442 0.07 6.20 9.10
CA GLY A 442 -1.08 6.68 8.32
C GLY A 442 -1.99 7.67 9.03
N GLU A 443 -1.68 8.04 10.28
CA GLU A 443 -2.36 9.12 11.01
C GLU A 443 -1.47 10.37 11.07
N ILE A 444 -2.02 11.48 11.58
CA ILE A 444 -1.27 12.73 11.72
C ILE A 444 -0.08 12.52 12.66
N ASN A 445 1.13 12.67 12.14
CA ASN A 445 2.37 12.68 12.93
C ASN A 445 2.97 14.08 12.91
N ASP A 446 2.85 14.78 14.02
CA ASP A 446 3.40 16.13 14.19
C ASP A 446 4.52 16.12 15.24
N PRO A 447 5.80 16.23 14.85
CA PRO A 447 6.91 16.28 15.80
C PRO A 447 6.82 17.46 16.79
N ASN A 448 6.15 18.55 16.42
CA ASN A 448 6.08 19.79 17.19
C ASN A 448 4.76 19.91 17.98
N TRP A 449 4.09 18.78 18.22
CA TRP A 449 2.79 18.75 18.90
C TRP A 449 2.82 19.41 20.28
N LYS A 450 3.92 19.27 21.03
CA LYS A 450 4.05 19.88 22.36
C LYS A 450 3.92 21.39 22.31
N MET A 451 4.59 22.04 21.36
CA MET A 451 4.48 23.48 21.20
C MET A 451 3.05 23.92 20.89
N LYS A 452 2.36 23.17 20.03
CA LYS A 452 0.97 23.45 19.68
C LYS A 452 0.03 23.29 20.87
N LEU A 453 0.27 22.28 21.71
CA LEU A 453 -0.48 22.06 22.94
C LEU A 453 -0.31 23.23 23.93
N HIS A 454 0.89 23.80 24.01
CA HIS A 454 1.25 24.87 24.96
C HIS A 454 1.17 26.30 24.38
N LYS A 455 0.61 26.46 23.18
CA LYS A 455 0.62 27.72 22.41
C LYS A 455 -0.07 28.90 23.12
N ARG A 456 -0.96 28.68 24.10
CA ARG A 456 -1.62 29.77 24.86
C ARG A 456 -0.63 30.64 25.64
N ASN A 457 0.45 30.05 26.15
CA ASN A 457 1.43 30.75 27.00
C ASN A 457 2.81 30.93 26.33
N HIS A 458 3.03 30.35 25.14
CA HIS A 458 4.31 30.40 24.44
C HIS A 458 4.20 31.14 23.10
N GLN A 459 4.88 32.29 22.98
CA GLN A 459 5.23 32.86 21.68
C GLN A 459 6.49 32.16 21.16
N LEU A 460 6.46 31.70 19.91
CA LEU A 460 7.62 31.13 19.20
C LEU A 460 8.78 32.13 19.24
N ARG A 461 9.80 31.86 20.05
CA ARG A 461 11.01 32.68 20.14
C ARG A 461 12.06 32.25 19.10
N ASP A 462 12.05 30.98 18.71
CA ASP A 462 12.98 30.38 17.75
C ASP A 462 12.24 29.34 16.85
N PRO A 463 12.37 29.40 15.51
CA PRO A 463 11.82 28.40 14.59
C PRO A 463 12.34 26.97 14.75
N TYR A 464 13.43 26.76 15.50
CA TYR A 464 14.07 25.46 15.72
C TYR A 464 13.82 24.87 17.12
N GLU A 465 13.04 25.55 17.96
CA GLU A 465 12.69 25.06 19.29
C GLU A 465 11.59 23.99 19.16
N ASN A 466 11.82 22.76 19.65
CA ASN A 466 10.83 21.66 19.54
C ASN A 466 10.13 21.33 20.87
N ASP A 467 10.65 21.84 21.99
CA ASP A 467 10.07 21.64 23.32
C ASP A 467 9.66 23.00 23.90
N PRO A 468 8.49 23.10 24.57
CA PRO A 468 8.13 24.31 25.29
C PRO A 468 9.09 24.56 26.45
N VAL A 469 9.41 25.84 26.71
CA VAL A 469 10.17 26.27 27.91
C VAL A 469 9.52 25.67 29.17
N ASP A 470 10.36 25.10 30.05
CA ASP A 470 9.92 24.42 31.27
C ASP A 470 9.00 25.33 32.10
N HIS A 471 7.81 24.82 32.45
CA HIS A 471 6.76 25.60 33.09
C HIS A 471 6.06 24.81 34.21
N PHE A 472 5.61 25.53 35.23
CA PHE A 472 4.93 24.93 36.37
C PHE A 472 3.69 24.13 35.93
N GLY A 473 3.63 22.85 36.31
CA GLY A 473 2.51 21.96 35.99
C GLY A 473 2.59 21.23 34.64
N GLY A 474 3.66 21.39 33.87
CA GLY A 474 3.88 20.69 32.60
C GLY A 474 4.07 19.19 32.78
N ARG A 475 3.03 18.39 32.52
CA ARG A 475 3.08 16.91 32.66
C ARG A 475 2.78 16.15 31.38
N SER A 476 2.58 16.86 30.28
CA SER A 476 2.31 16.29 28.95
C SER A 476 3.35 15.24 28.55
N ASP A 477 4.62 15.47 28.85
CA ASP A 477 5.72 14.53 28.58
C ASP A 477 5.69 13.27 29.45
N ASP A 478 5.32 13.40 30.72
CA ASP A 478 5.20 12.26 31.63
C ASP A 478 3.98 11.41 31.27
N PHE A 479 2.83 12.03 30.97
CA PHE A 479 1.64 11.30 30.52
C PHE A 479 1.81 10.66 29.15
N PHE A 480 2.61 11.27 28.27
CA PHE A 480 2.94 10.65 26.98
C PHE A 480 3.85 9.43 27.17
N LYS A 481 4.88 9.52 28.02
CA LYS A 481 5.83 8.42 28.28
C LYS A 481 5.19 7.31 29.13
N ASN A 482 4.38 7.70 30.10
CA ASN A 482 3.72 6.85 31.10
C ASN A 482 2.21 7.19 31.19
N PRO A 483 1.39 6.76 30.21
CA PRO A 483 -0.06 6.92 30.31
C PRO A 483 -0.57 6.19 31.56
N ARG A 484 -1.28 6.91 32.43
CA ARG A 484 -1.90 6.39 33.66
C ARG A 484 -3.40 6.58 33.65
#